data_AF-A0A1M3Q7A5-F1
#
_entry.id   AF-A0A1M3Q7A5-F1
#
_cell.length_a   1.000
_cell.length_b   1.000
_cell.length_c   1.000
_cell.angle_alpha   90.00
_cell.angle_beta   90.00
_cell.angle_gamma   90.00
#
_symmetry.space_group_name_H-M   'P 1'
#
loop_
_entity.id
_entity.type
_entity.pdbx_description
1 polymer ?
#
loop_
_entity_poly.entity_id
_entity_poly.type
_entity_poly.pdbx_seq_one_letter_code
_entity_poly.pdbx_strand_id
1 'polypeptide(L)'
;MIVGNGEIAAGAATVIDAADLVIRFNDCRSMGAGGSRTDVVAVCNTGRPARAMLGSAEWRKSPAVAAASEIWSVRDPGKFAALRAPLAISHPELDDFCDDYTDQFTAFCQATGKRHVVIGQSIHEGVDAALADHDPGSYVVPSSGLIVIAEVMARHPDDDIAITGFSHTGWEEHPFAAEKRLVDAYVSRGRLRRLADTNLLSASQGD
;
A
#
# COMPACT_ATOMS: atom_id res chain seq x y z
N MET A 1 9.71 -5.59 -4.54
CA MET A 1 8.74 -6.39 -3.75
C MET A 1 7.82 -5.46 -2.97
N ILE A 2 6.51 -5.65 -3.08
CA ILE A 2 5.51 -4.89 -2.33
C ILE A 2 4.81 -5.86 -1.36
N VAL A 3 4.85 -5.58 -0.06
CA VAL A 3 4.44 -6.51 0.99
C VAL A 3 3.28 -5.92 1.77
N GLY A 4 2.06 -6.35 1.44
CA GLY A 4 0.84 -5.99 2.17
C GLY A 4 0.81 -6.56 3.59
N ASN A 5 -0.19 -6.12 4.38
CA ASN A 5 -0.35 -6.51 5.78
C ASN A 5 -1.26 -7.73 5.99
N GLY A 6 -1.66 -8.42 4.92
CA GLY A 6 -2.37 -9.70 4.98
C GLY A 6 -1.43 -10.86 5.31
N GLU A 7 -1.96 -12.08 5.23
CA GLU A 7 -1.19 -13.29 5.46
C GLU A 7 -0.07 -13.47 4.42
N ILE A 8 1.09 -13.94 4.89
CA ILE A 8 2.28 -14.16 4.07
C ILE A 8 2.64 -15.63 4.14
N ALA A 9 2.88 -16.21 2.97
CA ALA A 9 3.31 -17.58 2.80
C ALA A 9 4.53 -17.94 3.68
N ALA A 10 4.49 -19.13 4.28
CA ALA A 10 5.65 -19.68 4.97
C ALA A 10 6.85 -19.78 4.02
N GLY A 11 8.01 -19.29 4.47
CA GLY A 11 9.25 -19.30 3.68
C GLY A 11 9.43 -18.10 2.73
N ALA A 12 8.45 -17.20 2.61
CA ALA A 12 8.57 -16.01 1.75
C ALA A 12 9.59 -14.98 2.23
N ALA A 13 9.94 -14.98 3.53
CA ALA A 13 10.84 -14.00 4.16
C ALA A 13 12.17 -13.85 3.41
N THR A 14 12.85 -14.96 3.06
CA THR A 14 14.13 -14.92 2.35
C THR A 14 14.00 -14.31 0.96
N VAL A 15 12.92 -14.59 0.25
CA VAL A 15 12.65 -14.03 -1.09
C VAL A 15 12.33 -12.54 -1.00
N ILE A 16 11.59 -12.13 0.03
CA ILE A 16 11.28 -10.71 0.28
C ILE A 16 12.56 -9.94 0.59
N ASP A 17 13.39 -10.45 1.51
CA ASP A 17 14.61 -9.77 1.95
C ASP A 17 15.69 -9.69 0.86
N ALA A 18 15.64 -10.60 -0.13
CA ALA A 18 16.53 -10.59 -1.29
C ALA A 18 16.13 -9.59 -2.38
N ALA A 19 14.93 -8.99 -2.33
CA ALA A 19 14.49 -8.03 -3.35
C ALA A 19 15.28 -6.72 -3.28
N ASP A 20 15.51 -6.07 -4.43
CA ASP A 20 16.26 -4.81 -4.51
C ASP A 20 15.56 -3.64 -3.79
N LEU A 21 14.23 -3.69 -3.69
CA LEU A 21 13.38 -2.73 -2.99
C LEU A 21 12.22 -3.45 -2.30
N VAL A 22 12.01 -3.19 -1.02
CA VAL A 22 10.89 -3.71 -0.22
C VAL A 22 10.04 -2.56 0.33
N ILE A 23 8.76 -2.55 -0.08
CA ILE A 23 7.76 -1.57 0.37
C ILE A 23 6.78 -2.25 1.33
N ARG A 24 6.57 -1.67 2.51
CA ARG A 24 5.60 -2.12 3.53
C ARG A 24 4.59 -1.03 3.84
N PHE A 25 3.51 -1.37 4.57
CA PHE A 25 2.39 -0.46 4.79
C PHE A 25 2.14 -0.15 6.25
N ASN A 26 1.93 1.14 6.55
CA ASN A 26 1.46 1.66 7.83
C ASN A 26 2.29 1.14 9.02
N ASP A 27 1.69 0.29 9.85
CA ASP A 27 2.26 -0.35 11.03
C ASP A 27 3.18 -1.55 10.72
N CYS A 28 3.38 -1.86 9.44
CA CYS A 28 4.30 -2.88 8.94
C CYS A 28 4.08 -4.26 9.58
N ARG A 29 2.82 -4.68 9.74
CA ARG A 29 2.43 -5.98 10.33
C ARG A 29 3.06 -7.19 9.64
N SER A 30 3.48 -7.03 8.39
CA SER A 30 4.20 -8.03 7.63
C SER A 30 5.64 -8.30 8.10
N MET A 31 6.20 -7.47 8.99
CA MET A 31 7.53 -7.71 9.55
C MET A 31 7.58 -9.03 10.35
N GLY A 32 8.73 -9.69 10.32
CA GLY A 32 8.89 -11.03 10.89
C GLY A 32 8.53 -12.09 9.87
N ALA A 33 7.24 -12.45 9.77
CA ALA A 33 6.79 -13.50 8.83
C ALA A 33 7.12 -13.17 7.36
N GLY A 34 7.01 -11.90 6.98
CA GLY A 34 7.39 -11.39 5.67
C GLY A 34 8.82 -10.87 5.60
N GLY A 35 9.74 -11.35 6.43
CA GLY A 35 11.13 -10.89 6.46
C GLY A 35 11.33 -9.61 7.26
N SER A 36 12.51 -9.02 7.10
CA SER A 36 13.03 -7.92 7.91
C SER A 36 13.44 -6.68 7.11
N ARG A 37 13.73 -6.85 5.81
CA ARG A 37 14.10 -5.74 4.94
C ARG A 37 12.89 -4.82 4.77
N THR A 38 13.14 -3.52 4.88
CA THR A 38 12.18 -2.46 4.62
C THR A 38 12.94 -1.25 4.10
N ASP A 39 12.74 -0.92 2.83
CA ASP A 39 13.36 0.26 2.22
C ASP A 39 12.38 1.45 2.24
N VAL A 40 11.08 1.17 2.10
CA VAL A 40 9.99 2.16 2.09
C VAL A 40 8.86 1.74 3.01
N VAL A 41 8.32 2.69 3.77
CA VAL A 41 7.02 2.53 4.44
C VAL A 41 5.99 3.45 3.78
N ALA A 42 5.01 2.86 3.11
CA ALA A 42 3.86 3.56 2.56
C ALA A 42 2.78 3.73 3.63
N VAL A 43 2.37 4.97 3.89
CA VAL A 43 1.47 5.35 4.98
C VAL A 43 0.18 5.96 4.43
N CYS A 44 -0.94 5.63 5.08
CA CYS A 44 -2.13 6.46 4.99
C CYS A 44 -1.86 7.76 5.77
N ASN A 45 -1.70 8.87 5.04
CA ASN A 45 -1.37 10.18 5.59
C ASN A 45 -2.58 11.04 5.95
N THR A 46 -3.79 10.46 5.96
CA THR A 46 -5.00 11.17 6.40
C THR A 46 -5.71 10.48 7.56
N GLY A 47 -6.49 11.27 8.29
CA GLY A 47 -7.43 10.84 9.33
C GLY A 47 -6.82 10.02 10.46
N ARG A 48 -7.64 9.12 11.02
CA ARG A 48 -7.30 8.31 12.20
C ARG A 48 -5.99 7.51 12.05
N PRO A 49 -5.73 6.82 10.92
CA PRO A 49 -4.48 6.08 10.75
C PRO A 49 -3.23 6.96 10.86
N ALA A 50 -3.23 8.12 10.19
CA ALA A 50 -2.12 9.05 10.24
C ALA A 50 -1.89 9.58 11.67
N ARG A 51 -2.97 10.00 12.33
CA ARG A 51 -2.92 10.48 13.72
C ARG A 51 -2.38 9.41 14.67
N ALA A 52 -2.78 8.16 14.51
CA ALA A 52 -2.31 7.04 15.34
C ALA A 52 -0.82 6.74 15.14
N MET A 53 -0.37 6.64 13.88
CA MET A 53 1.04 6.39 13.55
C MET A 53 1.93 7.52 14.03
N LEU A 54 1.59 8.76 13.68
CA LEU A 54 2.33 9.93 14.11
C LEU A 54 2.26 10.08 15.63
N GLY A 55 1.17 9.75 16.32
CA GLY A 55 1.08 9.81 17.77
C GLY A 55 1.88 8.72 18.51
N SER A 56 2.27 7.64 17.85
CA SER A 56 2.85 6.46 18.48
C SER A 56 4.38 6.49 18.50
N ALA A 57 4.96 6.53 19.71
CA ALA A 57 6.41 6.37 19.89
C ALA A 57 6.90 4.98 19.45
N GLU A 58 6.06 3.95 19.58
CA GLU A 58 6.37 2.58 19.15
C GLU A 58 6.46 2.50 17.63
N TRP A 59 5.49 3.08 16.91
CA TRP A 59 5.52 3.13 15.44
C TRP A 59 6.77 3.85 14.93
N ARG A 60 7.04 5.05 15.46
CA ARG A 60 8.19 5.89 15.07
C ARG A 60 9.54 5.21 15.30
N LYS A 61 9.64 4.30 16.27
CA LYS A 61 10.86 3.55 16.63
C LYS A 61 10.85 2.10 16.15
N SER A 62 9.80 1.68 15.43
CA SER A 62 9.70 0.30 14.96
C SER A 62 10.87 -0.03 14.02
N PRO A 63 11.36 -1.29 13.99
CA PRO A 63 12.48 -1.67 13.14
C PRO A 63 12.27 -1.35 11.65
N ALA A 64 11.05 -1.52 11.13
CA ALA A 64 10.71 -1.20 9.75
C ALA A 64 10.82 0.31 9.46
N VAL A 65 10.21 1.15 10.31
CA VAL A 65 10.26 2.61 10.13
C VAL A 65 11.68 3.13 10.35
N ALA A 66 12.43 2.56 11.29
CA ALA A 66 13.82 2.91 11.53
C ALA A 66 14.69 2.59 10.30
N ALA A 67 14.55 1.39 9.72
CA ALA A 67 15.33 0.92 8.57
C ALA A 67 14.98 1.62 7.25
N ALA A 68 13.72 1.99 7.04
CA ALA A 68 13.28 2.61 5.80
C ALA A 68 14.00 3.93 5.52
N SER A 69 14.50 4.10 4.30
CA SER A 69 15.07 5.35 3.81
C SER A 69 13.99 6.33 3.35
N GLU A 70 12.79 5.82 3.05
CA GLU A 70 11.66 6.63 2.57
C GLU A 70 10.35 6.33 3.27
N ILE A 71 9.53 7.37 3.41
CA ILE A 71 8.12 7.26 3.78
C ILE A 71 7.29 7.79 2.61
N TRP A 72 6.30 7.03 2.17
CA TRP A 72 5.42 7.40 1.06
C TRP A 72 4.01 7.68 1.56
N SER A 73 3.57 8.93 1.50
CA SER A 73 2.18 9.32 1.73
C SER A 73 1.33 8.89 0.54
N VAL A 74 0.39 7.96 0.76
CA VAL A 74 -0.39 7.33 -0.31
C VAL A 74 -1.64 8.12 -0.71
N ARG A 75 -1.94 9.24 -0.06
CA ARG A 75 -3.09 10.09 -0.33
C ARG A 75 -2.63 11.46 -0.76
N ASP A 76 -2.91 11.82 -2.00
CA ASP A 76 -2.69 13.18 -2.50
C ASP A 76 -3.53 14.21 -1.70
N PRO A 77 -2.91 15.26 -1.11
CA PRO A 77 -3.61 16.28 -0.32
C PRO A 77 -4.72 17.00 -1.07
N GLY A 78 -4.51 17.35 -2.33
CA GLY A 78 -5.46 18.08 -3.15
C GLY A 78 -6.70 17.23 -3.45
N LYS A 79 -6.48 15.99 -3.88
CA LYS A 79 -7.55 15.02 -4.12
C LYS A 79 -8.36 14.75 -2.84
N PHE A 80 -7.71 14.54 -1.71
CA PHE A 80 -8.40 14.24 -0.45
C PHE A 80 -9.15 15.44 0.12
N ALA A 81 -8.61 16.66 -0.03
CA ALA A 81 -9.35 17.88 0.32
C ALA A 81 -10.65 18.00 -0.49
N ALA A 82 -10.63 17.67 -1.78
CA ALA A 82 -11.81 17.70 -2.65
C ALA A 82 -12.88 16.66 -2.28
N LEU A 83 -12.50 15.55 -1.63
CA LEU A 83 -13.45 14.53 -1.15
C LEU A 83 -14.25 14.97 0.09
N ARG A 84 -13.81 15.99 0.83
CA ARG A 84 -14.44 16.35 2.11
C ARG A 84 -15.90 16.76 1.98
N ALA A 85 -16.21 17.63 1.02
CA ALA A 85 -17.57 18.11 0.80
C ALA A 85 -18.55 17.00 0.39
N PRO A 86 -18.26 16.13 -0.60
CA PRO A 86 -19.17 15.04 -0.94
C PRO A 86 -19.29 14.01 0.19
N LEU A 87 -18.21 13.70 0.92
CA LEU A 87 -18.27 12.76 2.04
C LEU A 87 -19.09 13.28 3.22
N ALA A 88 -19.08 14.58 3.49
CA ALA A 88 -19.94 15.15 4.54
C ALA A 88 -21.44 14.92 4.28
N ILE A 89 -21.83 14.61 3.04
CA ILE A 89 -23.22 14.29 2.65
C ILE A 89 -23.45 12.79 2.62
N SER A 90 -22.55 12.02 1.97
CA SER A 90 -22.75 10.60 1.74
C SER A 90 -22.30 9.70 2.89
N HIS A 91 -21.28 10.12 3.64
CA HIS A 91 -20.60 9.39 4.70
C HIS A 91 -20.19 10.34 5.85
N PRO A 92 -21.15 11.00 6.54
CA PRO A 92 -20.86 12.00 7.56
C PRO A 92 -20.03 11.45 8.75
N GLU A 93 -20.00 10.13 8.96
CA GLU A 93 -19.15 9.44 9.93
C GLU A 93 -17.65 9.44 9.56
N LEU A 94 -17.31 9.88 8.36
CA LEU A 94 -15.94 10.03 7.85
C LEU A 94 -15.45 11.50 7.93
N ASP A 95 -15.91 12.25 8.93
CA ASP A 95 -15.58 13.67 9.11
C ASP A 95 -14.08 13.97 9.25
N ASP A 96 -13.31 13.04 9.85
CA ASP A 96 -11.86 13.11 9.99
C ASP A 96 -11.08 12.44 8.85
N PHE A 97 -11.75 11.78 7.90
CA PHE A 97 -11.10 10.96 6.87
C PHE A 97 -10.15 11.76 5.96
N CYS A 98 -10.52 13.01 5.67
CA CYS A 98 -9.74 13.94 4.85
C CYS A 98 -8.83 14.86 5.68
N ASP A 99 -8.67 14.63 6.99
CA ASP A 99 -7.71 15.41 7.79
C ASP A 99 -6.30 15.08 7.32
N ASP A 100 -5.59 16.06 6.78
CA ASP A 100 -4.28 15.86 6.16
C ASP A 100 -3.14 15.98 7.18
N TYR A 101 -2.25 14.99 7.19
CA TYR A 101 -1.06 14.95 8.03
C TYR A 101 0.26 14.91 7.22
N THR A 102 0.20 15.26 5.93
CA THR A 102 1.36 15.25 5.02
C THR A 102 2.53 16.09 5.54
N ASP A 103 2.26 17.27 6.11
CA ASP A 103 3.30 18.13 6.68
C ASP A 103 3.96 17.51 7.93
N GLN A 104 3.19 16.79 8.75
CA GLN A 104 3.68 16.10 9.92
C GLN A 104 4.55 14.90 9.53
N PHE A 105 4.19 14.17 8.46
CA PHE A 105 5.07 13.16 7.87
C PHE A 105 6.33 13.76 7.24
N THR A 106 6.23 14.93 6.59
CA THR A 106 7.40 15.69 6.09
C THR A 106 8.34 16.03 7.24
N ALA A 107 7.81 16.61 8.33
CA ALA A 107 8.59 16.97 9.51
C ALA A 107 9.24 15.74 10.17
N PHE A 108 8.50 14.62 10.26
CA PHE A 108 9.04 13.36 10.78
C PHE A 108 10.22 12.87 9.92
N CYS A 109 10.08 12.90 8.59
CA CYS A 109 11.13 12.47 7.68
C CYS A 109 12.36 13.36 7.77
N GLN A 110 12.18 14.69 7.81
CA GLN A 110 13.27 15.65 7.99
C GLN A 110 14.03 15.40 9.30
N ALA A 111 13.30 15.20 10.40
CA ALA A 111 13.89 14.93 11.72
C ALA A 111 14.63 13.59 11.80
N THR A 112 14.31 12.64 10.92
CA THR A 112 14.90 11.29 10.91
C THR A 112 15.82 11.03 9.72
N GLY A 113 16.11 12.05 8.90
CA GLY A 113 16.99 11.92 7.74
C GLY A 113 16.42 11.05 6.61
N LYS A 114 15.09 10.95 6.51
CA LYS A 114 14.38 10.14 5.50
C LYS A 114 13.87 11.01 4.37
N ARG A 115 13.69 10.42 3.19
CA ARG A 115 12.96 11.07 2.09
C ARG A 115 11.46 10.92 2.31
N HIS A 116 10.73 12.03 2.25
CA HIS A 116 9.27 11.99 2.17
C HIS A 116 8.84 12.08 0.71
N VAL A 117 7.91 11.21 0.31
CA VAL A 117 7.31 11.18 -1.03
C VAL A 117 5.81 11.22 -0.87
N VAL A 118 5.12 12.02 -1.69
CA VAL A 118 3.67 12.02 -1.79
C VAL A 118 3.29 11.43 -3.14
N ILE A 119 2.45 10.38 -3.14
CA ILE A 119 1.93 9.80 -4.39
C ILE A 119 0.93 10.79 -4.98
N GLY A 120 1.20 11.22 -6.21
CA GLY A 120 0.46 12.31 -6.83
C GLY A 120 -0.93 11.92 -7.31
N GLN A 121 -1.80 12.93 -7.43
CA GLN A 121 -3.17 12.83 -7.92
C GLN A 121 -3.34 12.00 -9.22
N SER A 122 -2.42 12.12 -10.19
CA SER A 122 -2.51 11.42 -11.47
C SER A 122 -2.49 9.89 -11.33
N ILE A 123 -1.78 9.35 -10.32
CA ILE A 123 -1.79 7.92 -10.02
C ILE A 123 -3.16 7.49 -9.52
N HIS A 124 -3.77 8.29 -8.65
CA HIS A 124 -5.11 8.01 -8.16
C HIS A 124 -6.14 8.03 -9.29
N GLU A 125 -6.09 9.01 -10.17
CA GLU A 125 -6.99 9.10 -11.33
C GLU A 125 -6.79 7.93 -12.30
N GLY A 126 -5.53 7.52 -12.54
CA GLY A 126 -5.22 6.34 -13.34
C GLY A 126 -5.76 5.04 -12.71
N VAL A 127 -5.71 4.92 -11.38
CA VAL A 127 -6.30 3.78 -10.66
C VAL A 127 -7.82 3.78 -10.78
N ASP A 128 -8.48 4.92 -10.59
CA ASP A 128 -9.93 5.02 -10.70
C ASP A 128 -10.40 4.67 -12.13
N ALA A 129 -9.66 5.14 -13.15
CA ALA A 129 -9.92 4.80 -14.55
C ALA A 129 -9.72 3.30 -14.83
N ALA A 130 -8.65 2.70 -14.31
CA ALA A 130 -8.42 1.26 -14.47
C ALA A 130 -9.47 0.41 -13.73
N LEU A 131 -9.95 0.85 -12.57
CA LEU A 131 -10.98 0.15 -11.81
C LEU A 131 -12.34 0.16 -12.52
N ALA A 132 -12.65 1.18 -13.34
CA ALA A 132 -13.92 1.29 -14.04
C ALA A 132 -14.23 0.06 -14.93
N ASP A 133 -13.21 -0.56 -15.52
CA ASP A 133 -13.34 -1.77 -16.35
C ASP A 133 -13.55 -3.06 -15.52
N HIS A 134 -13.52 -2.97 -14.20
CA HIS A 134 -13.57 -4.10 -13.27
C HIS A 134 -14.78 -4.09 -12.33
N ASP A 135 -15.83 -3.34 -12.69
CA ASP A 135 -17.10 -3.27 -11.95
C ASP A 135 -16.90 -2.96 -10.46
N PRO A 136 -16.44 -1.75 -10.11
CA PRO A 136 -16.05 -1.42 -8.74
C PRO A 136 -17.24 -1.10 -7.83
N GLY A 137 -18.44 -0.91 -8.40
CA GLY A 137 -19.58 -0.37 -7.66
C GLY A 137 -19.31 1.04 -7.11
N SER A 138 -20.06 1.44 -6.08
CA SER A 138 -19.76 2.65 -5.31
C SER A 138 -18.68 2.35 -4.28
N TYR A 139 -17.71 3.26 -4.14
CA TYR A 139 -16.65 3.18 -3.13
C TYR A 139 -16.15 4.60 -2.81
N VAL A 140 -15.49 4.78 -1.66
CA VAL A 140 -14.89 6.08 -1.29
C VAL A 140 -13.53 6.24 -1.94
N VAL A 141 -12.62 5.29 -1.73
CA VAL A 141 -11.26 5.34 -2.31
C VAL A 141 -10.67 3.95 -2.53
N PRO A 142 -9.72 3.78 -3.47
CA PRO A 142 -8.88 2.59 -3.55
C PRO A 142 -8.02 2.41 -2.29
N SER A 143 -7.63 1.17 -1.99
CA SER A 143 -6.74 0.83 -0.88
C SER A 143 -5.33 1.41 -1.10
N SER A 144 -4.61 1.68 0.00
CA SER A 144 -3.20 2.09 -0.08
C SER A 144 -2.35 1.10 -0.89
N GLY A 145 -2.70 -0.19 -0.80
CA GLY A 145 -2.04 -1.25 -1.54
C GLY A 145 -2.12 -1.06 -3.06
N LEU A 146 -3.32 -0.81 -3.59
CA LEU A 146 -3.50 -0.60 -5.02
C LEU A 146 -2.83 0.69 -5.51
N ILE A 147 -2.90 1.77 -4.73
CA ILE A 147 -2.22 3.03 -5.06
C ILE A 147 -0.70 2.84 -5.16
N VAL A 148 -0.09 2.11 -4.22
CA VAL A 148 1.35 1.82 -4.25
C VAL A 148 1.72 0.90 -5.40
N ILE A 149 0.90 -0.12 -5.72
CA ILE A 149 1.13 -0.97 -6.90
C ILE A 149 1.17 -0.12 -8.17
N ALA A 150 0.19 0.77 -8.37
CA ALA A 150 0.15 1.64 -9.53
C ALA A 150 1.35 2.60 -9.60
N GLU A 151 1.74 3.18 -8.46
CA GLU A 151 2.91 4.06 -8.39
C GLU A 151 4.22 3.34 -8.76
N VAL A 152 4.44 2.13 -8.22
CA VAL A 152 5.62 1.34 -8.55
C VAL A 152 5.62 0.96 -10.02
N MET A 153 4.49 0.52 -10.56
CA MET A 153 4.37 0.19 -11.99
C MET A 153 4.59 1.40 -12.91
N ALA A 154 4.28 2.61 -12.45
CA ALA A 154 4.50 3.83 -13.21
C ALA A 154 5.97 4.28 -13.16
N ARG A 155 6.63 4.16 -12.00
CA ARG A 155 8.05 4.51 -11.81
C ARG A 155 9.01 3.49 -12.41
N HIS A 156 8.61 2.24 -12.45
CA HIS A 156 9.44 1.09 -12.79
C HIS A 156 8.73 0.20 -13.84
N PRO A 157 8.46 0.72 -15.06
CA PRO A 157 7.65 0.00 -16.04
C PRO A 157 8.30 -1.31 -16.54
N ASP A 158 9.62 -1.43 -16.45
CA ASP A 158 10.41 -2.56 -16.97
C ASP A 158 10.93 -3.51 -15.88
N ASP A 159 10.66 -3.24 -14.60
CA ASP A 159 11.19 -4.04 -13.48
C ASP A 159 10.30 -5.28 -13.15
N ASP A 160 10.88 -6.31 -12.53
CA ASP A 160 10.12 -7.43 -11.96
C ASP A 160 9.43 -7.03 -10.66
N ILE A 161 8.15 -6.66 -10.76
CA ILE A 161 7.34 -6.23 -9.62
C ILE A 161 6.59 -7.44 -9.04
N ALA A 162 7.01 -7.87 -7.86
CA ALA A 162 6.32 -8.90 -7.09
C ALA A 162 5.49 -8.33 -5.92
N ILE A 163 4.32 -8.93 -5.65
CA ILE A 163 3.45 -8.64 -4.49
C ILE A 163 3.22 -9.87 -3.62
N THR A 164 3.01 -9.65 -2.32
CA THR A 164 2.54 -10.66 -1.34
C THR A 164 1.83 -9.99 -0.16
N GLY A 165 1.04 -10.72 0.62
CA GLY A 165 0.31 -10.15 1.76
C GLY A 165 -0.91 -9.29 1.38
N PHE A 166 -1.54 -9.54 0.23
CA PHE A 166 -2.74 -8.80 -0.23
C PHE A 166 -3.99 -9.69 -0.14
N SER A 167 -4.74 -9.58 0.95
CA SER A 167 -5.99 -10.32 1.14
C SER A 167 -7.17 -9.75 0.35
N HIS A 168 -7.09 -8.47 -0.07
CA HIS A 168 -8.20 -7.72 -0.64
C HIS A 168 -9.46 -7.79 0.24
N THR A 169 -9.27 -7.55 1.54
CA THR A 169 -10.33 -7.48 2.56
C THR A 169 -9.98 -6.41 3.58
N GLY A 170 -10.98 -5.85 4.26
CA GLY A 170 -10.76 -4.78 5.25
C GLY A 170 -11.96 -3.83 5.32
N TRP A 171 -11.68 -2.53 5.31
CA TRP A 171 -12.70 -1.48 5.34
C TRP A 171 -13.59 -1.53 4.08
N GLU A 172 -14.90 -1.46 4.28
CA GLU A 172 -15.92 -1.68 3.25
C GLU A 172 -15.95 -0.61 2.15
N GLU A 173 -15.44 0.58 2.43
CA GLU A 173 -15.38 1.68 1.46
C GLU A 173 -14.22 1.57 0.46
N HIS A 174 -13.50 0.45 0.48
CA HIS A 174 -12.56 0.05 -0.56
C HIS A 174 -13.21 -0.92 -1.55
N PRO A 175 -13.00 -0.75 -2.87
CA PRO A 175 -13.60 -1.62 -3.90
C PRO A 175 -12.84 -2.95 -4.05
N PHE A 176 -12.55 -3.65 -2.95
CA PHE A 176 -11.59 -4.76 -2.90
C PHE A 176 -11.83 -5.86 -3.94
N ALA A 177 -13.09 -6.19 -4.24
CA ALA A 177 -13.40 -7.20 -5.26
C ALA A 177 -12.92 -6.77 -6.66
N ALA A 178 -13.09 -5.49 -7.01
CA ALA A 178 -12.58 -4.93 -8.25
C ALA A 178 -11.06 -4.74 -8.22
N GLU A 179 -10.49 -4.33 -7.08
CA GLU A 179 -9.03 -4.27 -6.93
C GLU A 179 -8.39 -5.64 -7.17
N LYS A 180 -8.98 -6.70 -6.62
CA LYS A 180 -8.51 -8.07 -6.83
C LYS A 180 -8.54 -8.43 -8.32
N ARG A 181 -9.65 -8.15 -9.02
CA ARG A 181 -9.78 -8.40 -10.47
C ARG A 181 -8.75 -7.62 -11.27
N LEU A 182 -8.51 -6.35 -10.96
CA LEU A 182 -7.52 -5.51 -11.61
C LEU A 182 -6.10 -6.04 -11.40
N VAL A 183 -5.75 -6.40 -10.16
CA VAL A 183 -4.44 -7.00 -9.84
C VAL A 183 -4.26 -8.34 -10.56
N ASP A 184 -5.28 -9.19 -10.58
CA ASP A 184 -5.23 -10.46 -11.32
C ASP A 184 -5.03 -10.22 -12.83
N ALA A 185 -5.60 -9.14 -13.37
CA ALA A 185 -5.42 -8.74 -14.76
C ALA A 185 -4.02 -8.13 -15.04
N TYR A 186 -3.34 -7.56 -14.04
CA TYR A 186 -1.92 -7.20 -14.17
C TYR A 186 -1.02 -8.42 -14.13
N VAL A 187 -1.34 -9.39 -13.28
CA VAL A 187 -0.61 -10.66 -13.18
C VAL A 187 -0.71 -11.47 -14.46
N SER A 188 -1.91 -11.59 -15.04
CA SER A 188 -2.10 -12.35 -16.28
C SER A 188 -1.38 -11.74 -17.49
N ARG A 189 -1.13 -10.42 -17.46
CA ARG A 189 -0.36 -9.70 -18.47
C ARG A 189 1.15 -9.67 -18.19
N GLY A 190 1.61 -10.34 -17.13
CA GLY A 190 3.02 -10.36 -16.74
C GLY A 190 3.56 -9.04 -16.22
N ARG A 191 2.70 -8.06 -15.90
CA ARG A 191 3.11 -6.77 -15.34
C ARG A 191 3.35 -6.81 -13.83
N LEU A 192 2.89 -7.89 -13.19
CA LEU A 192 2.99 -8.12 -11.76
C LEU A 192 3.14 -9.61 -11.51
N ARG A 193 3.88 -9.99 -10.48
CA ARG A 193 3.97 -11.38 -10.03
C ARG A 193 3.44 -11.51 -8.61
N ARG A 194 2.60 -12.52 -8.35
CA ARG A 194 2.29 -12.91 -6.96
C ARG A 194 3.40 -13.82 -6.48
N LEU A 195 4.03 -13.49 -5.36
CA LEU A 195 4.83 -14.46 -4.63
C LEU A 195 3.82 -15.44 -3.99
N ALA A 196 3.57 -16.54 -4.71
CA ALA A 196 2.63 -17.57 -4.30
C ALA A 196 3.05 -18.21 -2.97
N ASP A 197 2.09 -18.83 -2.28
CA ASP A 197 2.41 -19.87 -1.31
C ASP A 197 3.33 -20.88 -1.99
N THR A 198 4.62 -20.85 -1.64
CA THR A 198 5.65 -21.79 -2.11
C THR A 198 5.30 -23.25 -1.85
N ASN A 199 4.21 -23.52 -1.12
CA ASN A 199 3.63 -24.84 -0.92
C ASN A 199 2.89 -25.42 -2.14
N LEU A 200 2.48 -24.63 -3.14
CA LEU A 200 1.72 -25.17 -4.29
C LEU A 200 2.61 -25.68 -5.44
N LEU A 201 3.87 -25.24 -5.54
CA LEU A 201 4.78 -25.68 -6.62
C LEU A 201 5.64 -26.89 -6.25
N SER A 202 5.63 -27.33 -4.98
CA SER A 202 6.33 -28.56 -4.55
C SER A 202 5.48 -29.82 -4.72
N ALA A 203 4.18 -29.69 -5.02
CA ALA A 203 3.25 -30.82 -5.12
C ALA A 203 3.01 -31.36 -6.55
N SER A 204 3.70 -30.83 -7.57
CA SER A 204 3.52 -31.25 -8.97
C SER A 204 4.80 -31.72 -9.67
N GLN A 205 5.83 -32.08 -8.91
CA GLN A 205 7.05 -32.73 -9.41
C GLN A 205 7.23 -34.04 -8.61
N GLY A 206 6.39 -35.02 -8.91
CA GLY A 206 6.39 -36.32 -8.26
C GLY A 206 5.29 -37.19 -8.84
N ASP A 207 5.53 -37.71 -10.04
CA ASP A 207 5.23 -39.08 -10.49
C ASP A 207 5.80 -39.30 -11.90
#